data_AF-A0A6P0JZF6-F1
#
_entry.id   AF-A0A6P0JZF6-F1
#
_cell.length_a   1.000
_cell.length_b   1.000
_cell.length_c   1.000
_cell.angle_alpha   90.00
_cell.angle_beta   90.00
_cell.angle_gamma   90.00
#
_symmetry.space_group_name_H-M   'P 1'
#
loop_
_entity.id
_entity.type
_entity.pdbx_description
1 polymer ?
#
loop_
_entity_poly.entity_id
_entity_poly.type
_entity_poly.pdbx_seq_one_letter_code
_entity_poly.pdbx_strand_id
1 'polypeptide(L)'
;AVPQIMAEEVTAAQDAGLKAGDVIVSVESQQLGASDDAVKTLMTTIQNAPNETLDLTVLRNEEQLTLQVTPERGQDGQGKIGVILSPNGELNRKRANLLQAFQQGGTEFQRLATLTFGGFAQLVSNFSETAEQVAGPVKIVEIGANLAQSDLTSLFQFGALISINLAIINILPLPALDGGQLAFLFIEGVRGKPLPTRIQDGIMQTGLVLLLSLGVFLIIRDTANLEVIQELFQ
;
A
#
# COMPACT_ATOMS: atom_id res chain seq x y z
N ALA A 1 1.17 -33.98 33.80
CA ALA A 1 0.98 -33.23 32.54
C ALA A 1 0.46 -31.84 32.91
N VAL A 2 1.04 -30.82 32.28
CA VAL A 2 0.76 -29.39 32.48
C VAL A 2 -0.51 -29.03 31.70
N PRO A 3 -1.36 -28.10 32.17
CA PRO A 3 -2.52 -27.63 31.40
C PRO A 3 -2.08 -27.01 30.07
N GLN A 4 -2.71 -27.45 28.98
CA GLN A 4 -2.53 -26.92 27.63
C GLN A 4 -3.65 -25.92 27.35
N ILE A 5 -3.29 -24.69 27.00
CA ILE A 5 -4.23 -23.72 26.44
C ILE A 5 -4.42 -24.11 24.97
N MET A 6 -5.62 -24.55 24.62
CA MET A 6 -6.07 -24.73 23.24
C MET A 6 -6.78 -23.44 22.83
N ALA A 7 -6.01 -22.41 22.47
CA ALA A 7 -6.61 -21.29 21.76
C ALA A 7 -6.92 -21.79 20.34
N GLU A 8 -8.15 -22.22 20.09
CA GLU A 8 -8.74 -22.00 18.78
C GLU A 8 -8.97 -20.49 18.70
N GLU A 9 -8.39 -19.81 17.72
CA GLU A 9 -8.80 -18.44 17.39
C GLU A 9 -10.25 -18.51 16.91
N VAL A 10 -11.20 -18.54 17.85
CA VAL A 10 -12.62 -18.39 17.56
C VAL A 10 -12.79 -16.97 17.09
N THR A 11 -13.02 -16.82 15.80
CA THR A 11 -13.23 -15.50 15.20
C THR A 11 -14.65 -15.04 15.49
N ALA A 12 -14.88 -13.74 15.67
CA ALA A 12 -16.22 -13.19 15.80
C ALA A 12 -17.20 -13.65 14.69
N ALA A 13 -16.69 -13.96 13.49
CA ALA A 13 -17.50 -14.54 12.43
C ALA A 13 -17.92 -15.99 12.68
N GLN A 14 -17.04 -16.83 13.24
CA GLN A 14 -17.40 -18.18 13.64
C GLN A 14 -18.44 -18.18 14.77
N ASP A 15 -18.30 -17.26 15.74
CA ASP A 15 -19.29 -17.06 16.80
C ASP A 15 -20.65 -16.61 16.26
N ALA A 16 -20.64 -15.73 15.25
CA ALA A 16 -21.84 -15.32 14.52
C ALA A 16 -22.44 -16.43 13.64
N GLY A 17 -21.78 -17.58 13.53
CA GLY A 17 -22.23 -18.72 12.71
C GLY A 17 -22.05 -18.51 11.21
N LEU A 18 -21.17 -17.59 10.79
CA LEU A 18 -20.76 -17.43 9.39
C LEU A 18 -19.97 -18.66 8.94
N LYS A 19 -20.22 -19.07 7.69
CA LYS A 19 -19.57 -20.24 7.08
C LYS A 19 -18.92 -19.85 5.77
N ALA A 20 -17.86 -20.59 5.41
CA ALA A 20 -17.25 -20.46 4.10
C ALA A 20 -18.30 -20.73 3.00
N GLY A 21 -18.39 -19.82 2.02
CA GLY A 21 -19.37 -19.87 0.94
C GLY A 21 -20.61 -18.99 1.17
N ASP A 22 -20.77 -18.39 2.35
CA ASP A 22 -21.84 -17.40 2.58
C ASP A 22 -21.62 -16.15 1.73
N VAL A 23 -22.70 -15.67 1.10
CA VAL A 23 -22.70 -14.43 0.33
C VAL A 23 -23.37 -13.32 1.13
N ILE A 24 -22.61 -12.33 1.57
CA ILE A 24 -23.16 -11.19 2.34
C ILE A 24 -23.89 -10.25 1.38
N VAL A 25 -25.20 -10.10 1.57
CA VAL A 25 -26.08 -9.28 0.71
C VAL A 25 -26.52 -7.97 1.36
N SER A 26 -26.42 -7.85 2.68
CA SER A 26 -26.62 -6.59 3.39
C SER A 26 -25.79 -6.53 4.68
N VAL A 27 -25.47 -5.30 5.09
CA VAL A 27 -24.98 -4.98 6.43
C VAL A 27 -25.92 -3.92 6.99
N GLU A 28 -26.49 -4.19 8.15
CA GLU A 28 -27.57 -3.38 8.75
C GLU A 28 -28.73 -3.20 7.75
N SER A 29 -29.20 -1.95 7.60
CA SER A 29 -30.21 -1.55 6.61
C SER A 29 -29.63 -1.27 5.21
N GLN A 30 -28.32 -1.44 5.00
CA GLN A 30 -27.65 -1.11 3.74
C GLN A 30 -27.47 -2.35 2.87
N GLN A 31 -28.10 -2.34 1.69
CA GLN A 31 -27.99 -3.42 0.72
C GLN A 31 -26.67 -3.34 -0.05
N LEU A 32 -25.94 -4.46 -0.08
CA LEU A 32 -24.66 -4.60 -0.75
C LEU A 32 -24.90 -5.15 -2.17
N GLY A 33 -24.59 -4.33 -3.17
CA GLY A 33 -24.72 -4.72 -4.58
C GLY A 33 -23.53 -5.54 -5.09
N ALA A 34 -23.61 -6.03 -6.33
CA ALA A 34 -22.48 -6.68 -7.01
C ALA A 34 -21.49 -5.63 -7.55
N SER A 35 -20.76 -4.96 -6.67
CA SER A 35 -19.71 -3.99 -7.02
C SER A 35 -18.52 -4.03 -6.06
N ASP A 36 -17.35 -3.58 -6.52
CA ASP A 36 -16.16 -3.44 -5.66
C ASP A 36 -16.39 -2.49 -4.47
N ASP A 37 -17.34 -1.55 -4.62
CA ASP A 37 -17.74 -0.64 -3.55
C ASP A 37 -18.49 -1.36 -2.42
N ALA A 38 -19.16 -2.48 -2.70
CA ALA A 38 -19.86 -3.24 -1.67
C ALA A 38 -18.88 -3.89 -0.68
N VAL A 39 -17.75 -4.43 -1.18
CA VAL A 39 -16.70 -4.99 -0.33
C VAL A 39 -16.07 -3.89 0.53
N LYS A 40 -15.74 -2.74 -0.07
CA LYS A 40 -15.20 -1.59 0.68
C LYS A 40 -16.17 -1.10 1.75
N THR A 41 -17.46 -0.95 1.40
CA THR A 41 -18.51 -0.49 2.31
C THR A 41 -18.63 -1.44 3.50
N LEU A 42 -18.73 -2.75 3.24
CA LEU A 42 -18.78 -3.76 4.29
C LEU A 42 -17.55 -3.70 5.20
N MET A 43 -16.34 -3.63 4.62
CA MET A 43 -15.10 -3.52 5.38
C MET A 43 -15.07 -2.27 6.25
N THR A 44 -15.42 -1.10 5.70
CA THR A 44 -15.43 0.17 6.43
C THR A 44 -16.46 0.16 7.56
N THR A 45 -17.65 -0.39 7.34
CA THR A 45 -18.68 -0.51 8.39
C THR A 45 -18.20 -1.39 9.54
N ILE A 46 -17.57 -2.54 9.24
CA ILE A 46 -17.02 -3.43 10.27
C ILE A 46 -15.86 -2.77 11.03
N GLN A 47 -14.94 -2.12 10.32
CA GLN A 47 -13.77 -1.46 10.92
C GLN A 47 -14.17 -0.33 11.87
N ASN A 48 -15.26 0.37 11.57
CA ASN A 48 -15.75 1.51 12.36
C ASN A 48 -16.64 1.09 13.55
N ALA A 49 -17.02 -0.18 13.67
CA ALA A 49 -17.95 -0.69 14.68
C ALA A 49 -17.29 -1.72 15.63
N PRO A 50 -16.16 -1.42 16.29
CA PRO A 50 -15.52 -2.36 17.21
C PRO A 50 -16.37 -2.57 18.47
N ASN A 51 -16.67 -3.83 18.78
CA ASN A 51 -17.54 -4.28 19.89
C ASN A 51 -19.01 -3.85 19.76
N GLU A 52 -19.44 -3.42 18.58
CA GLU A 52 -20.85 -3.13 18.28
C GLU A 52 -21.43 -4.27 17.45
N THR A 53 -22.58 -4.80 17.88
CA THR A 53 -23.25 -5.87 17.14
C THR A 53 -23.84 -5.33 15.85
N LEU A 54 -23.47 -5.95 14.74
CA LEU A 54 -23.94 -5.66 13.39
C LEU A 54 -24.83 -6.80 12.88
N ASP A 55 -25.96 -6.44 12.27
CA ASP A 55 -26.84 -7.37 11.57
C ASP A 55 -26.34 -7.59 10.13
N LEU A 56 -25.91 -8.80 9.80
CA LEU A 56 -25.52 -9.20 8.45
C LEU A 56 -26.59 -10.10 7.84
N THR A 57 -27.08 -9.75 6.65
CA THR A 57 -27.89 -10.69 5.87
C THR A 57 -26.99 -11.44 4.91
N VAL A 58 -26.98 -12.77 5.01
CA VAL A 58 -26.20 -13.66 4.15
C VAL A 58 -27.12 -14.59 3.35
N LEU A 59 -26.72 -14.90 2.14
CA LEU A 59 -27.34 -15.91 1.30
C LEU A 59 -26.54 -17.21 1.43
N ARG A 60 -27.17 -18.25 1.97
CA ARG A 60 -26.60 -19.59 2.16
C ARG A 60 -27.55 -20.61 1.54
N ASN A 61 -27.08 -21.38 0.56
CA ASN A 61 -27.92 -22.36 -0.15
C ASN A 61 -29.24 -21.77 -0.67
N GLU A 62 -29.20 -20.55 -1.24
CA GLU A 62 -30.37 -19.80 -1.75
C GLU A 62 -31.36 -19.29 -0.68
N GLU A 63 -31.09 -19.51 0.61
CA GLU A 63 -31.86 -18.99 1.73
C GLU A 63 -31.19 -17.74 2.32
N GLN A 64 -31.98 -16.70 2.62
CA GLN A 64 -31.49 -15.50 3.31
C GLN A 64 -31.55 -15.71 4.82
N LEU A 65 -30.39 -15.59 5.47
CA LEU A 65 -30.23 -15.70 6.91
C LEU A 65 -29.70 -14.38 7.45
N THR A 66 -30.32 -13.85 8.49
CA THR A 66 -29.79 -12.70 9.24
C THR A 66 -28.96 -13.22 10.41
N LEU A 67 -27.69 -12.84 10.46
CA LEU A 67 -26.71 -13.23 11.47
C LEU A 67 -26.19 -11.99 12.18
N GLN A 68 -26.04 -12.07 13.50
CA GLN A 68 -25.50 -10.97 14.29
C GLN A 68 -24.02 -11.20 14.53
N VAL A 69 -23.17 -10.29 14.04
CA VAL A 69 -21.73 -10.35 14.23
C VAL A 69 -21.27 -9.19 15.10
N THR A 70 -20.41 -9.46 16.08
CA THR A 70 -19.82 -8.40 16.92
C THR A 70 -18.33 -8.33 16.62
N PRO A 71 -17.85 -7.33 15.84
CA PRO A 71 -16.43 -7.23 15.50
C PRO A 71 -15.57 -7.04 16.74
N GLU A 72 -14.46 -7.78 16.81
CA GLU A 72 -13.47 -7.62 17.87
C GLU A 72 -12.55 -6.44 17.58
N ARG A 73 -12.11 -5.75 18.63
CA ARG A 73 -11.16 -4.64 18.48
C ARG A 73 -9.76 -5.17 18.19
N GLY A 74 -9.26 -4.95 16.98
CA GLY A 74 -7.89 -5.26 16.59
C GLY A 74 -6.85 -4.36 17.27
N GLN A 75 -5.57 -4.75 17.19
CA GLN A 75 -4.43 -3.99 17.75
C GLN A 75 -4.28 -2.58 17.14
N ASP A 76 -4.79 -2.40 15.93
CA ASP A 76 -4.90 -1.13 15.19
C ASP A 76 -6.13 -0.29 15.60
N GLY A 77 -6.91 -0.76 16.58
CA GLY A 77 -8.12 -0.10 17.06
C GLY A 77 -9.36 -0.29 16.20
N GLN A 78 -9.23 -0.98 15.05
CA GLN A 78 -10.30 -1.23 14.09
C GLN A 78 -11.06 -2.53 14.43
N GLY A 79 -12.36 -2.58 14.12
CA GLY A 79 -13.16 -3.79 14.24
C GLY A 79 -12.73 -4.87 13.23
N LYS A 80 -12.62 -6.12 13.70
CA LYS A 80 -12.24 -7.30 12.90
C LYS A 80 -13.17 -8.47 13.21
N ILE A 81 -13.64 -9.15 12.18
CA ILE A 81 -14.50 -10.34 12.31
C ILE A 81 -13.79 -11.65 11.94
N GLY A 82 -12.55 -11.59 11.46
CA GLY A 82 -11.73 -12.77 11.19
C GLY A 82 -12.11 -13.59 9.95
N VAL A 83 -12.70 -12.96 8.92
CA VAL A 83 -13.00 -13.61 7.63
C VAL A 83 -12.17 -13.04 6.48
N ILE A 84 -11.89 -13.89 5.49
CA ILE A 84 -11.34 -13.47 4.21
C ILE A 84 -12.51 -13.33 3.23
N LEU A 85 -12.77 -12.10 2.78
CA LEU A 85 -13.77 -11.83 1.76
C LEU A 85 -13.19 -12.12 0.39
N SER A 86 -13.89 -12.94 -0.40
CA SER A 86 -13.57 -13.18 -1.82
C SER A 86 -14.75 -12.72 -2.69
N PRO A 87 -14.52 -12.02 -3.80
CA PRO A 87 -15.59 -11.67 -4.73
C PRO A 87 -16.32 -12.93 -5.21
N ASN A 88 -17.64 -12.99 -5.03
CA ASN A 88 -18.48 -14.13 -5.36
C ASN A 88 -19.05 -14.09 -6.79
N GLY A 89 -18.47 -13.28 -7.68
CA GLY A 89 -18.89 -13.12 -9.07
C GLY A 89 -17.72 -13.28 -10.04
N GLU A 90 -18.03 -13.64 -11.28
CA GLU A 90 -17.05 -13.54 -12.37
C GLU A 90 -16.55 -12.10 -12.45
N LEU A 91 -15.23 -11.90 -12.35
CA LEU A 91 -14.57 -10.61 -12.60
C LEU A 91 -14.97 -10.14 -13.99
N ASN A 92 -16.04 -9.36 -14.04
CA ASN A 92 -16.61 -8.87 -15.28
C ASN A 92 -15.73 -7.70 -15.72
N ARG A 93 -14.59 -8.04 -16.33
CA ARG A 93 -13.63 -7.10 -16.92
C ARG A 93 -14.32 -6.39 -18.07
N LYS A 94 -15.09 -5.35 -17.74
CA LYS A 94 -15.70 -4.47 -18.74
C LYS A 94 -14.56 -3.85 -19.52
N ARG A 95 -14.54 -4.07 -20.83
CA ARG A 95 -13.61 -3.37 -21.72
C ARG A 95 -13.90 -1.88 -21.60
N ALA A 96 -13.01 -1.16 -20.95
CA ALA A 96 -13.08 0.29 -20.90
C ALA A 96 -12.86 0.82 -22.33
N ASN A 97 -13.70 1.76 -22.76
CA ASN A 97 -13.39 2.55 -23.95
C ASN A 97 -12.10 3.33 -23.70
N LEU A 98 -11.33 3.66 -24.76
CA LEU A 98 -10.03 4.34 -24.61
C LEU A 98 -10.11 5.58 -23.71
N LEU A 99 -11.15 6.40 -23.86
CA LEU A 99 -11.37 7.58 -23.02
C LEU A 99 -11.62 7.23 -21.55
N GLN A 100 -12.42 6.18 -21.28
CA GLN A 100 -12.69 5.70 -19.92
C GLN A 100 -11.42 5.11 -19.30
N ALA A 101 -10.58 4.43 -20.08
CA ALA A 101 -9.30 3.89 -19.61
C ALA A 101 -8.34 5.02 -19.21
N PHE A 102 -8.26 6.10 -19.99
CA PHE A 102 -7.47 7.28 -19.61
C PHE A 102 -8.02 7.98 -18.36
N GLN A 103 -9.34 8.10 -18.24
CA GLN A 103 -9.97 8.69 -17.04
C GLN A 103 -9.70 7.85 -15.80
N GLN A 104 -9.92 6.53 -15.88
CA GLN A 104 -9.64 5.60 -14.78
C GLN A 104 -8.16 5.58 -14.42
N GLY A 105 -7.27 5.54 -15.43
CA GLY A 105 -5.84 5.62 -15.22
C GLY A 105 -5.41 6.95 -14.57
N GLY A 106 -6.03 8.06 -14.95
CA GLY A 106 -5.80 9.38 -14.35
C GLY A 106 -6.24 9.44 -12.89
N THR A 107 -7.44 8.94 -12.58
CA THR A 107 -7.93 8.82 -11.19
C THR A 107 -7.00 7.95 -10.35
N GLU A 108 -6.56 6.82 -10.90
CA GLU A 108 -5.70 5.90 -10.18
C GLU A 108 -4.28 6.46 -10.00
N PHE A 109 -3.75 7.14 -11.00
CA PHE A 109 -2.51 7.91 -10.89
C PHE A 109 -2.63 8.98 -9.80
N GLN A 110 -3.72 9.75 -9.77
CA GLN A 110 -3.92 10.77 -8.75
C GLN A 110 -4.01 10.16 -7.35
N ARG A 111 -4.70 9.02 -7.21
CA ARG A 111 -4.80 8.27 -5.94
C ARG A 111 -3.43 7.83 -5.46
N LEU A 112 -2.66 7.15 -6.32
CA LEU A 112 -1.31 6.68 -6.00
C LEU A 112 -0.37 7.85 -5.69
N ALA A 113 -0.39 8.91 -6.49
CA ALA A 113 0.42 10.11 -6.26
C ALA A 113 0.11 10.74 -4.90
N THR A 114 -1.17 10.89 -4.54
CA THR A 114 -1.59 11.46 -3.25
C THR A 114 -1.12 10.61 -2.08
N LEU A 115 -1.25 9.28 -2.19
CA LEU A 115 -0.75 8.34 -1.19
C LEU A 115 0.77 8.43 -1.04
N THR A 116 1.49 8.47 -2.16
CA THR A 116 2.95 8.61 -2.14
C THR A 116 3.37 9.93 -1.48
N PHE A 117 2.78 11.07 -1.87
CA PHE A 117 3.06 12.36 -1.23
C PHE A 117 2.76 12.34 0.27
N GLY A 118 1.65 11.74 0.68
CA GLY A 118 1.31 11.55 2.09
C GLY A 118 2.36 10.70 2.83
N GLY A 119 2.83 9.61 2.21
CA GLY A 119 3.89 8.77 2.76
C GLY A 119 5.21 9.54 2.94
N PHE A 120 5.62 10.35 1.96
CA PHE A 120 6.79 11.23 2.12
C PHE A 120 6.59 12.29 3.20
N ALA A 121 5.40 12.88 3.30
CA ALA A 121 5.10 13.83 4.37
C ALA A 121 5.22 13.17 5.75
N GLN A 122 4.70 11.94 5.89
CA GLN A 122 4.80 11.14 7.12
C GLN A 122 6.26 10.76 7.44
N LEU A 123 7.07 10.44 6.43
CA LEU A 123 8.50 10.18 6.62
C LEU A 123 9.23 11.40 7.18
N VAL A 124 8.84 12.61 6.77
CA VAL A 124 9.44 13.85 7.27
C VAL A 124 8.92 14.19 8.68
N SER A 125 7.63 13.98 8.96
CA SER A 125 7.04 14.33 10.27
C SER A 125 7.31 13.29 11.36
N ASN A 126 7.29 12.00 11.02
CA ASN A 126 7.40 10.85 11.93
C ASN A 126 8.48 9.87 11.45
N PHE A 127 9.70 10.38 11.26
CA PHE A 127 10.82 9.63 10.69
C PHE A 127 11.12 8.34 11.47
N SER A 128 11.14 8.37 12.80
CA SER A 128 11.53 7.20 13.62
C SER A 128 10.61 6.00 13.42
N GLU A 129 9.31 6.23 13.24
CA GLU A 129 8.32 5.16 13.08
C GLU A 129 8.23 4.70 11.62
N THR A 130 8.38 5.63 10.68
CA THR A 130 8.16 5.36 9.25
C THR A 130 9.43 4.84 8.56
N ALA A 131 10.63 5.21 9.03
CA ALA A 131 11.90 4.81 8.41
C ALA A 131 12.14 3.29 8.46
N GLU A 132 11.65 2.60 9.50
CA GLU A 132 11.73 1.14 9.61
C GLU A 132 10.81 0.44 8.60
N GLN A 133 9.75 1.11 8.15
CA GLN A 133 8.77 0.59 7.20
C GLN A 133 9.18 0.82 5.74
N VAL A 134 10.21 1.63 5.48
CA VAL A 134 10.71 1.89 4.12
C VAL A 134 11.44 0.67 3.60
N ALA A 135 10.94 0.10 2.50
CA ALA A 135 11.64 -0.96 1.78
C ALA A 135 12.89 -0.38 1.10
N GLY A 136 14.05 -0.98 1.39
CA GLY A 136 15.28 -0.64 0.70
C GLY A 136 15.43 -1.33 -0.67
N PRO A 137 16.49 -1.00 -1.44
CA PRO A 137 16.64 -1.42 -2.83
C PRO A 137 16.57 -2.93 -3.05
N VAL A 138 17.13 -3.74 -2.13
CA VAL A 138 17.15 -5.19 -2.29
C VAL A 138 15.74 -5.77 -2.09
N LYS A 139 15.01 -5.29 -1.08
CA LYS A 139 13.63 -5.69 -0.80
C LYS A 139 12.68 -5.30 -1.93
N ILE A 140 12.91 -4.15 -2.58
CA ILE A 140 12.14 -3.73 -3.76
C ILE A 140 12.30 -4.75 -4.91
N VAL A 141 13.53 -5.22 -5.15
CA VAL A 141 13.81 -6.25 -6.18
C VAL A 141 13.14 -7.57 -5.83
N GLU A 142 13.21 -7.98 -4.57
CA GLU A 142 12.56 -9.21 -4.07
C GLU A 142 11.04 -9.18 -4.28
N ILE A 143 10.38 -8.09 -3.85
CA ILE A 143 8.93 -7.91 -4.05
C ILE A 143 8.60 -7.94 -5.55
N GLY A 144 9.36 -7.23 -6.37
CA GLY A 144 9.16 -7.21 -7.82
C GLY A 144 9.31 -8.60 -8.45
N ALA A 145 10.31 -9.39 -8.02
CA ALA A 145 10.53 -10.74 -8.50
C ALA A 145 9.40 -11.71 -8.10
N ASN A 146 8.85 -11.54 -6.89
CA ASN A 146 7.71 -12.34 -6.41
C ASN A 146 6.43 -12.00 -7.19
N LEU A 147 6.15 -10.71 -7.43
CA LEU A 147 4.99 -10.27 -8.22
C LEU A 147 5.10 -10.71 -9.69
N ALA A 148 6.29 -10.66 -10.28
CA ALA A 148 6.51 -11.09 -11.66
C ALA A 148 6.20 -12.58 -11.91
N GLN A 149 6.31 -13.42 -10.88
CA GLN A 149 6.02 -14.85 -10.97
C GLN A 149 4.54 -15.20 -10.73
N SER A 150 3.80 -14.33 -10.03
CA SER A 150 2.49 -14.67 -9.46
C SER A 150 1.32 -13.83 -9.99
N ASP A 151 1.52 -12.54 -10.28
CA ASP A 151 0.45 -11.62 -10.69
C ASP A 151 0.95 -10.44 -11.54
N LEU A 152 0.76 -10.55 -12.86
CA LEU A 152 1.09 -9.49 -13.81
C LEU A 152 0.32 -8.18 -13.54
N THR A 153 -0.90 -8.24 -13.02
CA THR A 153 -1.71 -7.04 -12.73
C THR A 153 -1.08 -6.26 -11.58
N SER A 154 -0.73 -6.97 -10.50
CA SER A 154 -0.01 -6.39 -9.37
C SER A 154 1.39 -5.92 -9.76
N LEU A 155 2.07 -6.59 -10.69
CA LEU A 155 3.35 -6.13 -11.22
C LEU A 155 3.23 -4.76 -11.92
N PHE A 156 2.20 -4.54 -12.74
CA PHE A 156 1.95 -3.23 -13.36
C PHE A 156 1.64 -2.15 -12.33
N GLN A 157 0.82 -2.46 -11.32
CA GLN A 157 0.53 -1.52 -10.23
C GLN A 157 1.79 -1.19 -9.41
N PHE A 158 2.61 -2.19 -9.11
CA PHE A 158 3.89 -2.01 -8.43
C PHE A 158 4.84 -1.14 -9.27
N GLY A 159 4.96 -1.42 -10.57
CA GLY A 159 5.74 -0.59 -11.50
C GLY A 159 5.24 0.86 -11.58
N ALA A 160 3.93 1.07 -11.55
CA ALA A 160 3.34 2.41 -11.51
C ALA A 160 3.69 3.14 -10.20
N LEU A 161 3.62 2.46 -9.06
CA LEU A 161 4.01 3.01 -7.76
C LEU A 161 5.50 3.39 -7.74
N ILE A 162 6.39 2.52 -8.22
CA ILE A 162 7.83 2.83 -8.32
C ILE A 162 8.08 4.03 -9.24
N SER A 163 7.40 4.09 -10.39
CA SER A 163 7.52 5.20 -11.33
C SER A 163 7.10 6.53 -10.71
N ILE A 164 6.01 6.55 -9.94
CA ILE A 164 5.52 7.73 -9.22
C ILE A 164 6.52 8.14 -8.13
N ASN A 165 7.05 7.18 -7.36
CA ASN A 165 8.07 7.46 -6.34
C ASN A 165 9.31 8.10 -6.96
N LEU A 166 9.80 7.57 -8.09
CA LEU A 166 10.93 8.14 -8.82
C LEU A 166 10.62 9.54 -9.34
N ALA A 167 9.43 9.77 -9.88
CA ALA A 167 9.02 11.10 -10.34
C ALA A 167 9.03 12.13 -9.19
N ILE A 168 8.50 11.76 -8.02
CA ILE A 168 8.46 12.63 -6.84
C ILE A 168 9.87 12.92 -6.33
N ILE A 169 10.71 11.89 -6.17
CA ILE A 169 12.11 12.04 -5.75
C ILE A 169 12.88 12.91 -6.75
N ASN A 170 12.67 12.72 -8.05
CA ASN A 170 13.34 13.49 -9.10
C ASN A 170 12.93 14.97 -9.10
N ILE A 171 11.76 15.34 -8.58
CA ILE A 171 11.34 16.75 -8.47
C ILE A 171 11.99 17.45 -7.27
N LEU A 172 12.44 16.71 -6.25
CA LEU A 172 13.08 17.30 -5.08
C LEU A 172 14.35 18.08 -5.48
N PRO A 173 14.68 19.19 -4.77
CA PRO A 173 15.84 20.02 -5.05
C PRO A 173 17.15 19.35 -4.58
N LEU A 174 17.36 18.10 -4.98
CA LEU A 174 18.54 17.31 -4.68
C LEU A 174 19.53 17.42 -5.84
N PRO A 175 20.82 17.69 -5.57
CA PRO A 175 21.83 17.68 -6.61
C PRO A 175 21.98 16.27 -7.20
N ALA A 176 22.30 16.18 -8.49
CA ALA A 176 22.28 14.97 -9.34
C ALA A 176 20.91 14.47 -9.82
N LEU A 177 19.81 15.07 -9.36
CA LEU A 177 18.46 14.82 -9.89
C LEU A 177 17.97 16.01 -10.73
N ASP A 178 16.91 15.77 -11.52
CA ASP A 178 16.28 16.79 -12.38
C ASP A 178 15.81 18.02 -11.58
N GLY A 179 15.30 17.80 -10.37
CA GLY A 179 14.86 18.84 -9.45
C GLY A 179 15.99 19.73 -8.94
N GLY A 180 17.23 19.24 -8.93
CA GLY A 180 18.41 20.06 -8.70
C GLY A 180 18.61 21.11 -9.80
N GLN A 181 18.37 20.74 -11.06
CA GLN A 181 18.41 21.70 -12.17
C GLN A 181 17.24 22.67 -12.11
N LEU A 182 16.03 22.18 -11.78
CA LEU A 182 14.87 23.05 -11.54
C LEU A 182 15.13 24.06 -10.43
N ALA A 183 15.80 23.65 -9.35
CA ALA A 183 16.20 24.54 -8.26
C ALA A 183 17.19 25.62 -8.73
N PHE A 184 18.16 25.26 -9.58
CA PHE A 184 19.07 26.24 -10.16
C PHE A 184 18.35 27.23 -11.07
N LEU A 185 17.46 26.75 -11.94
CA LEU A 185 16.64 27.63 -12.80
C LEU A 185 15.76 28.56 -11.98
N PHE A 186 15.19 28.06 -10.87
CA PHE A 186 14.42 28.89 -9.94
C PHE A 186 15.29 30.00 -9.31
N ILE A 187 16.49 29.66 -8.83
CA ILE A 187 17.44 30.63 -8.28
C ILE A 187 17.88 31.64 -9.34
N GLU A 188 18.16 31.20 -10.55
CA GLU A 188 18.54 32.07 -11.66
C GLU A 188 17.40 33.01 -12.06
N GLY A 189 16.16 32.52 -12.07
CA GLY A 189 14.96 33.31 -12.33
C GLY A 189 14.76 34.41 -11.29
N VAL A 190 14.94 34.10 -10.00
CA VAL A 190 14.85 35.09 -8.91
C VAL A 190 16.01 36.08 -8.96
N ARG A 191 17.23 35.63 -9.30
CA ARG A 191 18.44 36.46 -9.29
C ARG A 191 18.65 37.26 -10.59
N GLY A 192 17.96 36.89 -11.67
CA GLY A 192 18.10 37.48 -13.00
C GLY A 192 19.47 37.28 -13.66
N LYS A 193 20.31 36.39 -13.12
CA LYS A 193 21.67 36.13 -13.61
C LYS A 193 22.03 34.64 -13.49
N PRO A 194 22.71 34.06 -14.51
CA PRO A 194 23.06 32.64 -14.51
C PRO A 194 24.04 32.29 -13.39
N LEU A 195 23.89 31.10 -12.79
CA LEU A 195 24.83 30.59 -11.80
C LEU A 195 26.18 30.29 -12.46
N PRO A 196 27.30 30.58 -11.78
CA PRO A 196 28.60 30.17 -12.29
C PRO A 196 28.61 28.65 -12.52
N THR A 197 28.96 28.23 -13.74
CA THR A 197 28.94 26.81 -14.14
C THR A 197 29.77 25.95 -13.20
N ARG A 198 30.91 26.46 -12.72
CA ARG A 198 31.77 25.78 -11.73
C ARG A 198 31.04 25.42 -10.43
N ILE A 199 30.10 26.25 -9.99
CA ILE A 199 29.32 26.00 -8.77
C ILE A 199 28.24 24.95 -9.04
N GLN A 200 27.53 25.05 -10.18
CA GLN A 200 26.55 24.04 -10.58
C GLN A 200 27.19 22.67 -10.74
N ASP A 201 28.29 22.58 -11.49
CA ASP A 201 29.02 21.34 -11.73
C ASP A 201 29.53 20.73 -10.42
N GLY A 202 30.09 21.55 -9.53
CA GLY A 202 30.56 21.10 -8.22
C GLY A 202 29.45 20.53 -7.33
N ILE A 203 28.32 21.22 -7.26
CA ILE A 203 27.14 20.78 -6.50
C ILE A 203 26.55 19.49 -7.11
N MET A 204 26.40 19.44 -8.44
CA MET A 204 25.87 18.29 -9.17
C MET A 204 26.76 17.05 -8.99
N GLN A 205 28.07 17.20 -9.14
CA GLN A 205 29.03 16.11 -9.01
C GLN A 205 29.10 15.60 -7.57
N THR A 206 29.10 16.50 -6.59
CA THR A 206 29.11 16.12 -5.17
C THR A 206 27.82 15.41 -4.78
N GLY A 207 26.67 15.88 -5.26
CA GLY A 207 25.39 15.17 -5.09
C GLY A 207 25.40 13.79 -5.71
N LEU A 208 25.94 13.65 -6.92
CA LEU A 208 25.99 12.35 -7.60
C LEU A 208 26.82 11.35 -6.79
N VAL A 209 28.00 11.78 -6.33
CA VAL A 209 28.86 10.93 -5.50
C VAL A 209 28.15 10.56 -4.19
N LEU A 210 27.47 11.52 -3.54
CA LEU A 210 26.71 11.26 -2.32
C LEU A 210 25.56 10.27 -2.55
N LEU A 211 24.76 10.46 -3.61
CA LEU A 211 23.63 9.57 -3.93
C LEU A 211 24.11 8.16 -4.28
N LEU A 212 25.17 8.03 -5.09
CA LEU A 212 25.75 6.73 -5.41
C LEU A 212 26.33 6.05 -4.16
N SER A 213 27.03 6.80 -3.31
CA SER A 213 27.58 6.28 -2.06
C SER A 213 26.48 5.81 -1.10
N LEU A 214 25.41 6.61 -0.99
CA LEU A 214 24.24 6.25 -0.19
C LEU A 214 23.53 5.01 -0.75
N GLY A 215 23.37 4.92 -2.07
CA GLY A 215 22.78 3.76 -2.74
C GLY A 215 23.57 2.48 -2.48
N VAL A 216 24.89 2.53 -2.63
CA VAL A 216 25.78 1.40 -2.29
C VAL A 216 25.68 1.05 -0.81
N PHE A 217 25.69 2.04 0.08
CA PHE A 217 25.53 1.82 1.52
C PHE A 217 24.22 1.13 1.87
N LEU A 218 23.10 1.57 1.29
CA LEU A 218 21.78 0.97 1.50
C LEU A 218 21.73 -0.46 0.99
N ILE A 219 22.31 -0.74 -0.19
CA ILE A 219 22.39 -2.10 -0.71
C ILE A 219 23.18 -3.02 0.23
N ILE A 220 24.33 -2.55 0.74
CA ILE A 220 25.15 -3.32 1.70
C ILE A 220 24.37 -3.57 2.99
N ARG A 221 23.75 -2.52 3.55
CA ARG A 221 22.93 -2.60 4.76
C ARG A 221 21.80 -3.61 4.58
N ASP A 222 21.04 -3.51 3.50
CA ASP A 222 19.91 -4.40 3.22
C ASP A 222 20.38 -5.83 3.04
N THR A 223 21.45 -6.04 2.27
CA THR A 223 22.02 -7.37 2.02
C THR A 223 22.48 -8.02 3.32
N ALA A 224 23.14 -7.27 4.21
CA ALA A 224 23.57 -7.76 5.52
C ALA A 224 22.40 -8.08 6.47
N ASN A 225 21.25 -7.46 6.27
CA ASN A 225 20.03 -7.73 7.05
C ASN A 225 19.18 -8.88 6.48
N LEU A 226 19.58 -9.51 5.38
CA LEU A 226 18.90 -10.70 4.86
C LEU A 226 19.16 -11.90 5.78
N GLU A 227 18.09 -12.61 6.16
CA GLU A 227 18.13 -13.80 7.02
C GLU A 227 19.12 -14.88 6.54
N VAL A 228 19.26 -15.04 5.22
CA VAL A 228 20.21 -15.96 4.58
C VAL A 228 21.68 -15.67 4.96
N ILE A 229 22.05 -14.40 5.15
CA ILE A 229 23.40 -14.03 5.59
C ILE A 229 23.55 -14.26 7.10
N GLN A 230 22.50 -14.03 7.88
CA GLN A 230 22.55 -14.29 9.33
C GLN A 230 22.71 -15.79 9.63
N GLU A 231 22.10 -16.68 8.85
CA GLU A 231 22.26 -18.14 8.98
C GLU A 231 23.65 -18.64 8.52
N LEU A 232 24.30 -17.98 7.55
CA LEU A 232 25.64 -18.35 7.08
C LEU A 232 26.77 -17.95 8.03
N PHE A 233 26.52 -17.00 8.94
CA PHE A 233 27.49 -16.51 9.93
C PHE A 233 27.18 -16.96 11.37
N GLN A 234 26.24 -17.89 11.57
CA GLN A 234 26.06 -18.68 12.80
C GLN A 234 26.63 -20.09 12.62
#